data_AF-A0A7S2J8V9-F1
#
_entry.id   AF-A0A7S2J8V9-F1
#
_cell.length_a   1.000
_cell.length_b   1.000
_cell.length_c   1.000
_cell.angle_alpha   90.00
_cell.angle_beta   90.00
_cell.angle_gamma   90.00
#
_symmetry.space_group_name_H-M   'P 1'
#
loop_
_entity.id
_entity.type
_entity.pdbx_description
1 polymer ?
#
loop_
_entity_poly.entity_id
_entity_poly.type
_entity_poly.pdbx_seq_one_letter_code
_entity_poly.pdbx_strand_id
1 'polypeptide(L)'
;YKIEASYLSPNVEVAVNVEAATQIYNVNFLASEAVVKNCCQGMRDKCRLIDRVVVPGSKIPVQLFSIDLDVLNIEVGAPSKLPTFGARLRVFARQYLEVQRRNKPKHDVETLFDEDLDIQTMRREVSDDFLEIFRMGYQNYAEGEWQVAQKFLEETCVLRGSVDGPSVALIRFMESFGFEAPPGWRGVHDLSDFQAAGVGLSSAARGDGACSVGVGLSSAARGD
;
A
#
# COMPACT_ATOMS: atom_id res chain seq x y z
N TYR A 1 -15.76 14.67 -35.27
CA TYR A 1 -15.51 13.30 -34.77
C TYR A 1 -14.65 13.40 -33.53
N LYS A 2 -15.05 12.74 -32.43
CA LYS A 2 -14.23 12.60 -31.21
C LYS A 2 -13.57 11.23 -31.30
N ILE A 3 -12.25 11.20 -31.39
CA ILE A 3 -11.48 9.95 -31.45
C ILE A 3 -11.27 9.52 -30.00
N GLU A 4 -11.67 8.30 -29.66
CA GLU A 4 -11.30 7.68 -28.39
C GLU A 4 -9.99 6.93 -28.57
N ALA A 5 -8.97 7.35 -27.84
CA ALA A 5 -7.67 6.68 -27.82
C ALA A 5 -7.67 5.65 -26.69
N SER A 6 -7.53 4.37 -27.04
CA SER A 6 -7.39 3.27 -26.08
C SER A 6 -5.96 2.73 -26.12
N TYR A 7 -5.41 2.40 -24.95
CA TYR A 7 -4.12 1.71 -24.84
C TYR A 7 -4.35 0.20 -24.89
N LEU A 8 -3.64 -0.49 -25.77
CA LEU A 8 -3.68 -1.95 -25.88
C LEU A 8 -2.24 -2.48 -25.76
N SER A 9 -1.91 -3.07 -24.62
CA SER A 9 -0.59 -3.63 -24.34
C SER A 9 -0.69 -4.55 -23.12
N PRO A 10 0.15 -5.60 -23.00
CA PRO A 10 0.29 -6.38 -21.77
C PRO A 10 0.56 -5.51 -20.53
N ASN A 11 1.19 -4.35 -20.70
CA ASN A 11 1.42 -3.41 -19.60
C ASN A 11 0.11 -2.85 -19.00
N VAL A 12 -0.97 -2.79 -19.79
CA VAL A 12 -2.30 -2.38 -19.31
C VAL A 12 -2.86 -3.45 -18.39
N GLU A 13 -2.72 -4.72 -18.76
CA GLU A 13 -3.15 -5.85 -17.92
C GLU A 13 -2.37 -5.92 -16.61
N VAL A 14 -1.04 -5.73 -16.66
CA VAL A 14 -0.22 -5.65 -15.45
C VAL A 14 -0.68 -4.49 -14.55
N ALA A 15 -0.96 -3.32 -15.12
CA ALA A 15 -1.43 -2.18 -14.32
C ALA A 15 -2.79 -2.45 -13.65
N VAL A 16 -3.72 -3.10 -14.35
CA VAL A 16 -5.02 -3.50 -13.78
C VAL A 16 -4.83 -4.47 -12.62
N ASN A 17 -3.97 -5.47 -12.77
CA ASN A 17 -3.73 -6.45 -11.71
C ASN A 17 -2.97 -5.87 -10.51
N VAL A 18 -2.02 -4.95 -10.74
CA VAL A 18 -1.33 -4.21 -9.66
C VAL A 18 -2.30 -3.30 -8.90
N GLU A 19 -3.25 -2.67 -9.60
CA GLU A 19 -4.30 -1.89 -8.95
C GLU A 19 -5.21 -2.79 -8.11
N ALA A 20 -5.66 -3.93 -8.64
CA ALA A 20 -6.48 -4.88 -7.89
C ALA A 20 -5.74 -5.44 -6.65
N ALA A 21 -4.42 -5.61 -6.73
CA ALA A 21 -3.60 -6.07 -5.62
C ALA A 21 -3.59 -5.12 -4.41
N THR A 22 -3.97 -3.85 -4.57
CA THR A 22 -4.10 -2.91 -3.44
C THR A 22 -5.03 -3.44 -2.34
N GLN A 23 -6.06 -4.21 -2.73
CA GLN A 23 -7.00 -4.84 -1.80
C GLN A 23 -6.35 -5.98 -1.00
N ILE A 24 -5.48 -6.76 -1.66
CA ILE A 24 -4.77 -7.88 -1.03
C ILE A 24 -3.82 -7.36 0.05
N TYR A 25 -3.03 -6.34 -0.29
CA TYR A 25 -2.06 -5.74 0.62
C TYR A 25 -2.67 -4.67 1.54
N ASN A 26 -3.96 -4.35 1.39
CA ASN A 26 -4.66 -3.30 2.13
C ASN A 26 -3.88 -1.96 2.18
N VAL A 27 -3.48 -1.46 1.01
CA VAL A 27 -2.75 -0.19 0.87
C VAL A 27 -3.48 0.77 -0.07
N ASN A 28 -3.27 2.08 0.12
CA ASN A 28 -3.87 3.11 -0.74
C ASN A 28 -3.19 3.23 -2.11
N PHE A 29 -1.95 2.73 -2.24
CA PHE A 29 -1.13 2.93 -3.42
C PHE A 29 -0.17 1.75 -3.63
N LEU A 30 -0.04 1.31 -4.87
CA LEU A 30 0.98 0.38 -5.31
C LEU A 30 1.67 0.87 -6.58
N ALA A 31 2.98 0.67 -6.65
CA ALA A 31 3.78 0.92 -7.82
C ALA A 31 4.62 -0.32 -8.17
N SER A 32 4.77 -0.57 -9.47
CA SER A 32 5.72 -1.57 -9.93
C SER A 32 7.16 -1.02 -9.90
N GLU A 33 8.12 -1.93 -9.87
CA GLU A 33 9.56 -1.60 -9.97
C GLU A 33 9.87 -0.66 -11.13
N ALA A 34 9.21 -0.84 -12.28
CA ALA A 34 9.40 -0.02 -13.46
C ALA A 34 9.00 1.45 -13.22
N VAL A 35 7.94 1.70 -12.44
CA VAL A 35 7.51 3.05 -12.09
C VAL A 35 8.52 3.67 -11.11
N VAL A 36 8.87 2.95 -10.05
CA VAL A 36 9.79 3.43 -9.01
C VAL A 36 11.20 3.72 -9.55
N LYS A 37 11.70 2.92 -10.50
CA LYS A 37 12.97 3.17 -11.20
C LYS A 37 13.00 4.49 -11.97
N ASN A 38 11.84 4.99 -12.41
CA ASN A 38 11.73 6.27 -13.12
C ASN A 38 11.59 7.48 -12.17
N CYS A 39 11.42 7.28 -10.86
CA CYS A 39 11.35 8.37 -9.88
C CYS A 39 12.73 9.01 -9.61
N CYS A 40 12.77 10.15 -8.91
CA CYS A 40 14.02 10.65 -8.32
C CYS A 40 14.44 9.78 -7.12
N GLN A 41 15.68 9.94 -6.65
CA GLN A 41 16.19 9.13 -5.55
C GLN A 41 15.40 9.31 -4.26
N GLY A 42 15.11 10.55 -3.83
CA GLY A 42 14.37 10.74 -2.58
C GLY A 42 12.97 10.16 -2.64
N MET A 43 12.28 10.23 -3.78
CA MET A 43 10.98 9.54 -3.94
C MET A 43 11.10 8.01 -3.87
N ARG A 44 12.20 7.42 -4.35
CA ARG A 44 12.45 5.98 -4.17
C ARG A 44 12.62 5.64 -2.70
N ASP A 45 13.34 6.48 -1.95
CA ASP A 45 13.62 6.27 -0.53
C ASP A 45 12.35 6.39 0.33
N LYS A 46 11.33 7.14 -0.11
CA LYS A 46 10.02 7.20 0.56
C LYS A 46 9.14 5.97 0.28
N CYS A 47 9.49 5.12 -0.68
CA CYS A 47 8.78 3.89 -1.02
C CYS A 47 9.40 2.69 -0.29
N ARG A 48 8.57 1.76 0.21
CA ARG A 48 9.05 0.44 0.67
C ARG A 48 8.73 -0.65 -0.34
N LEU A 49 9.68 -1.55 -0.54
CA LEU A 49 9.45 -2.81 -1.24
C LEU A 49 8.58 -3.69 -0.34
N ILE A 50 7.41 -4.11 -0.83
CA ILE A 50 6.47 -4.91 -0.02
C ILE A 50 6.41 -6.36 -0.46
N ASP A 51 6.63 -6.65 -1.75
CA ASP A 51 6.54 -8.00 -2.28
C ASP A 51 7.19 -8.12 -3.66
N ARG A 52 7.40 -9.35 -4.10
CA ARG A 52 7.86 -9.70 -5.45
C ARG A 52 7.02 -10.84 -6.00
N VAL A 53 6.18 -10.51 -6.97
CA VAL A 53 5.15 -11.44 -7.47
C VAL A 53 5.18 -11.58 -8.98
N VAL A 54 4.72 -12.73 -9.47
CA VAL A 54 4.35 -12.89 -10.88
C VAL A 54 2.92 -12.40 -11.04
N VAL A 55 2.76 -11.33 -11.82
CA VAL A 55 1.46 -10.70 -12.09
C VAL A 55 0.92 -11.23 -13.41
N PRO A 56 -0.40 -11.55 -13.52
CA PRO A 56 -0.99 -11.91 -14.80
C PRO A 56 -0.72 -10.83 -15.86
N GLY A 57 -0.30 -11.27 -17.05
CA GLY A 57 0.19 -10.40 -18.12
C GLY A 57 1.71 -10.19 -18.14
N SER A 58 2.44 -10.52 -17.06
CA SER A 58 3.90 -10.50 -17.02
C SER A 58 4.50 -11.90 -16.91
N LYS A 59 5.56 -12.17 -17.68
CA LYS A 59 6.37 -13.40 -17.56
C LYS A 59 7.50 -13.27 -16.54
N ILE A 60 7.81 -12.04 -16.14
CA ILE A 60 8.93 -11.71 -15.27
C ILE A 60 8.35 -11.25 -13.93
N PRO A 61 8.89 -11.71 -12.79
CA PRO A 61 8.46 -11.24 -11.49
C PRO A 61 8.60 -9.72 -11.36
N VAL A 62 7.56 -9.08 -10.86
CA VAL A 62 7.47 -7.64 -10.63
C VAL A 62 7.61 -7.39 -9.14
N GLN A 63 8.53 -6.50 -8.77
CA GLN A 63 8.58 -5.98 -7.40
C GLN A 63 7.49 -4.93 -7.22
N LEU A 64 6.77 -5.04 -6.11
CA LEU A 64 5.70 -4.12 -5.73
C LEU A 64 6.20 -3.22 -4.61
N PHE A 65 5.94 -1.93 -4.76
CA PHE A 65 6.30 -0.90 -3.81
C PHE A 65 5.05 -0.18 -3.32
N SER A 66 5.07 0.24 -2.07
CA SER A 66 4.03 1.07 -1.47
C SER A 66 4.65 2.30 -0.81
N ILE A 67 3.84 3.34 -0.63
CA ILE A 67 4.17 4.51 0.17
C ILE A 67 3.23 4.49 1.37
N ASP A 68 3.80 4.44 2.56
CA ASP A 68 3.02 4.52 3.79
C ASP A 68 2.44 5.92 3.97
N LEU A 69 1.12 6.00 3.81
CA LEU A 69 0.30 7.18 4.06
C LEU A 69 -1.00 6.72 4.72
N ASP A 70 -1.17 7.06 5.99
CA ASP A 70 -2.42 6.83 6.70
C ASP A 70 -3.31 8.07 6.62
N VAL A 71 -4.22 8.04 5.64
CA VAL A 71 -5.18 9.11 5.37
C VAL A 71 -6.17 9.34 6.51
N LEU A 72 -6.33 8.39 7.43
CA LEU A 72 -7.25 8.52 8.57
C LEU A 72 -6.70 9.43 9.66
N ASN A 73 -5.39 9.73 9.63
CA ASN A 73 -4.76 10.64 10.58
C ASN A 73 -5.00 12.13 10.26
N ILE A 74 -5.52 12.46 9.08
CA ILE A 74 -5.82 13.85 8.71
C ILE A 74 -7.26 14.19 9.10
N GLU A 75 -7.46 15.39 9.64
CA GLU A 75 -8.80 15.93 9.87
C GLU A 75 -9.43 16.41 8.56
N VAL A 76 -10.66 15.99 8.29
CA VAL A 76 -11.41 16.50 7.13
C VAL A 76 -11.77 17.95 7.39
N GLY A 77 -11.11 18.85 6.67
CA GLY A 77 -11.42 20.28 6.71
C GLY A 77 -12.89 20.54 6.37
N ALA A 78 -13.48 21.56 7.02
CA ALA A 78 -14.85 21.97 6.74
C ALA A 78 -15.01 22.27 5.24
N PRO A 79 -16.11 21.82 4.60
CA PRO A 79 -16.32 22.06 3.18
C PRO A 79 -16.28 23.57 2.92
N SER A 80 -15.29 24.01 2.14
CA SER A 80 -15.21 25.41 1.74
C SER A 80 -16.41 25.71 0.85
N LYS A 81 -17.19 26.73 1.20
CA LYS A 81 -18.30 27.19 0.35
C LYS A 81 -17.68 27.72 -0.95
N LEU A 82 -17.76 26.92 -2.01
CA LEU A 82 -17.33 27.37 -3.32
C LEU A 82 -18.13 28.62 -3.69
N PRO A 83 -17.47 29.70 -4.15
CA PRO A 83 -18.19 30.88 -4.60
C PRO A 83 -19.10 30.52 -5.77
N THR A 84 -20.29 31.11 -5.84
CA THR A 84 -21.18 30.91 -7.00
C THR A 84 -20.52 31.53 -8.24
N PHE A 85 -20.08 30.68 -9.18
CA PHE A 85 -19.35 31.11 -10.35
C PHE A 85 -20.25 31.78 -11.40
N GLY A 86 -20.45 33.09 -11.29
CA GLY A 86 -21.04 33.91 -12.34
C GLY A 86 -20.20 33.94 -13.63
N ALA A 87 -20.80 34.32 -14.77
CA ALA A 87 -20.13 34.29 -16.08
C ALA A 87 -18.79 35.06 -16.12
N ARG A 88 -18.72 36.24 -15.48
CA ARG A 88 -17.49 37.03 -15.35
C ARG A 88 -16.43 36.33 -14.50
N LEU A 89 -16.83 35.77 -13.35
CA LEU A 89 -15.91 35.06 -12.45
C LEU A 89 -15.35 33.80 -13.11
N ARG A 90 -16.11 33.12 -13.98
CA ARG A 90 -15.61 31.99 -14.77
C ARG A 90 -14.52 32.39 -15.75
N VAL A 91 -14.63 33.54 -16.42
CA VAL A 91 -13.60 34.04 -17.34
C VAL A 91 -12.33 34.40 -16.56
N PHE A 92 -12.46 35.11 -15.44
CA PHE A 92 -11.33 35.41 -14.56
C PHE A 92 -10.67 34.15 -14.01
N ALA A 93 -11.45 33.17 -13.55
CA ALA A 93 -10.91 31.90 -13.06
C ALA A 93 -10.14 31.14 -14.15
N ARG A 94 -10.63 31.14 -15.40
CA ARG A 94 -9.92 30.54 -16.54
C ARG A 94 -8.59 31.25 -16.81
N GLN A 95 -8.60 32.58 -16.90
CA GLN A 95 -7.38 33.36 -17.10
C GLN A 95 -6.38 33.15 -15.96
N TYR A 96 -6.85 33.13 -14.71
CA TYR A 96 -6.03 32.83 -13.55
C TYR A 96 -5.41 31.43 -13.66
N LEU A 97 -6.20 30.39 -13.94
CA LEU A 97 -5.71 29.02 -14.08
C LEU A 97 -4.75 28.86 -15.28
N GLU A 98 -4.94 29.58 -16.38
CA GLU A 98 -4.00 29.61 -17.51
C GLU A 98 -2.66 30.23 -17.12
N VAL A 99 -2.67 31.33 -16.38
CA VAL A 99 -1.45 31.93 -15.80
C VAL A 99 -0.78 30.96 -14.83
N GLN A 100 -1.53 30.32 -13.94
CA GLN A 100 -0.98 29.32 -13.01
C GLN A 100 -0.42 28.10 -13.72
N ARG A 101 -1.04 27.61 -14.81
CA ARG A 101 -0.49 26.53 -15.64
C ARG A 101 0.86 26.90 -16.24
N ARG A 102 1.01 28.14 -16.69
CA ARG A 102 2.27 28.65 -17.28
C ARG A 102 3.34 28.88 -16.23
N ASN A 103 2.94 29.31 -15.03
CA ASN A 103 3.81 29.59 -13.90
C ASN A 103 3.90 28.42 -12.91
N LYS A 104 3.50 27.20 -13.30
CA LYS A 104 3.50 26.04 -12.41
C LYS A 104 4.89 25.92 -11.79
N PRO A 105 5.02 26.11 -10.46
CA PRO A 105 6.25 25.76 -9.81
C PRO A 105 6.50 24.29 -10.12
N LYS A 106 7.73 23.95 -10.51
CA LYS A 106 8.16 22.56 -10.43
C LYS A 106 8.25 22.25 -8.94
N HIS A 107 7.11 21.92 -8.33
CA HIS A 107 7.11 21.38 -7.00
C HIS A 107 7.87 20.07 -7.08
N ASP A 108 8.98 20.02 -6.35
CA ASP A 108 9.65 18.77 -6.12
C ASP A 108 8.75 17.97 -5.18
N VAL A 109 8.20 16.87 -5.67
CA VAL A 109 7.29 16.04 -4.87
C VAL A 109 8.02 15.49 -3.65
N GLU A 110 9.34 15.32 -3.75
CA GLU A 110 10.19 14.93 -2.64
C GLU A 110 10.10 15.90 -1.46
N THR A 111 10.19 17.22 -1.71
CA THR A 111 10.19 18.22 -0.63
C THR A 111 8.84 18.31 0.05
N LEU A 112 7.74 17.94 -0.62
CA LEU A 112 6.42 17.91 0.00
C LEU A 112 6.35 16.92 1.17
N PHE A 113 7.11 15.82 1.15
CA PHE A 113 7.15 14.89 2.28
C PHE A 113 7.74 15.50 3.55
N ASP A 114 8.59 16.51 3.38
CA ASP A 114 9.30 17.16 4.48
C ASP A 114 8.67 18.52 4.85
N GLU A 115 7.93 19.16 3.94
CA GLU A 115 7.33 20.49 4.13
C GLU A 115 5.82 20.46 4.42
N ASP A 116 5.09 19.48 3.89
CA ASP A 116 3.62 19.42 3.97
C ASP A 116 3.15 18.78 5.29
N LEU A 117 2.37 19.53 6.07
CA LEU A 117 1.90 19.10 7.39
C LEU A 117 0.91 17.92 7.31
N ASP A 118 0.13 17.81 6.24
CA ASP A 118 -0.81 16.72 6.06
C ASP A 118 -0.03 15.43 5.75
N ILE A 119 1.00 15.51 4.90
CA ILE A 119 1.87 14.35 4.61
C ILE A 119 2.63 13.90 5.86
N GLN A 120 3.20 14.83 6.62
CA GLN A 120 3.83 14.51 7.90
C GLN A 120 2.83 13.86 8.87
N THR A 121 1.59 14.35 8.92
CA THR A 121 0.53 13.79 9.76
C THR A 121 0.15 12.38 9.32
N MET A 122 -0.01 12.12 8.02
CA MET A 122 -0.27 10.78 7.48
C MET A 122 0.85 9.78 7.79
N ARG A 123 2.09 10.27 7.96
CA ARG A 123 3.28 9.45 8.22
C ARG A 123 3.69 9.38 9.68
N ARG A 124 2.92 9.97 10.59
CA ARG A 124 3.26 10.07 12.02
C ARG A 124 3.56 8.72 12.68
N GLU A 125 2.86 7.67 12.26
CA GLU A 125 3.03 6.30 12.80
C GLU A 125 4.10 5.47 12.08
N VAL A 126 4.75 6.01 11.05
CA VAL A 126 5.76 5.32 10.26
C VAL A 126 7.13 5.66 10.85
N SER A 127 7.55 4.92 11.86
CA SER A 127 8.88 5.07 12.47
C SER A 127 9.97 4.36 11.67
N ASP A 128 11.22 4.79 11.87
CA ASP A 128 12.38 4.11 11.28
C ASP A 128 12.51 2.67 11.80
N ASP A 129 12.25 2.44 13.09
CA ASP A 129 12.22 1.11 13.70
C ASP A 129 11.21 0.19 13.00
N PHE A 130 10.01 0.69 12.72
CA PHE A 130 9.00 -0.06 11.96
C PHE A 130 9.50 -0.45 10.57
N LEU A 131 10.12 0.48 9.84
CA LEU A 131 10.65 0.23 8.50
C LEU A 131 11.80 -0.78 8.52
N GLU A 132 12.65 -0.74 9.55
CA GLU A 132 13.76 -1.68 9.70
C GLU A 132 13.28 -3.09 10.07
N ILE A 133 12.37 -3.21 11.03
CA ILE A 133 11.76 -4.49 11.42
C ILE A 133 11.02 -5.11 10.23
N PHE A 134 10.26 -4.32 9.48
CA PHE A 134 9.60 -4.79 8.26
C PHE A 134 10.62 -5.31 7.23
N ARG A 135 11.71 -4.57 7.00
CA ARG A 135 12.77 -4.97 6.05
C ARG A 135 13.41 -6.29 6.46
N MET A 136 13.68 -6.48 7.75
CA MET A 136 14.21 -7.76 8.27
C MET A 136 13.21 -8.90 8.08
N GLY A 137 11.94 -8.69 8.41
CA GLY A 137 10.88 -9.67 8.18
C GLY A 137 10.74 -10.06 6.71
N TYR A 138 10.70 -9.07 5.82
CA TYR A 138 10.63 -9.29 4.38
C TYR A 138 11.86 -10.02 3.83
N GLN A 139 13.07 -9.69 4.29
CA GLN A 139 14.29 -10.37 3.84
C GLN A 139 14.27 -11.86 4.24
N ASN A 140 13.91 -12.17 5.48
CA ASN A 140 13.76 -13.57 5.93
C ASN A 140 12.68 -14.30 5.12
N TYR A 141 11.56 -13.63 4.83
CA TYR A 141 10.52 -14.17 3.95
C TYR A 141 11.08 -14.50 2.57
N ALA A 142 11.82 -13.58 1.95
CA ALA A 142 12.41 -13.76 0.62
C ALA A 142 13.45 -14.90 0.58
N GLU A 143 14.19 -15.11 1.67
CA GLU A 143 15.21 -16.16 1.80
C GLU A 143 14.62 -17.53 2.17
N GLY A 144 13.38 -17.58 2.65
CA GLY A 144 12.68 -18.83 3.00
C GLY A 144 12.68 -19.16 4.49
N GLU A 145 13.23 -18.28 5.33
CA GLU A 145 13.26 -18.41 6.80
C GLU A 145 11.93 -17.92 7.41
N TRP A 146 10.82 -18.57 7.04
CA TRP A 146 9.46 -18.09 7.28
C TRP A 146 9.07 -18.01 8.76
N GLN A 147 9.60 -18.90 9.62
CA GLN A 147 9.37 -18.83 11.07
C GLN A 147 10.03 -17.61 11.72
N VAL A 148 11.15 -17.14 11.15
CA VAL A 148 11.81 -15.91 11.59
C VAL A 148 11.09 -14.70 11.00
N ALA A 149 10.73 -14.78 9.72
CA ALA A 149 9.97 -13.73 9.03
C ALA A 149 8.66 -13.41 9.76
N GLN A 150 7.90 -14.44 10.17
CA GLN A 150 6.65 -14.28 10.91
C GLN A 150 6.84 -13.41 12.15
N LYS A 151 7.86 -13.68 12.97
CA LYS A 151 8.09 -12.94 14.23
C LYS A 151 8.30 -11.45 13.98
N PHE A 152 9.15 -11.11 13.00
CA PHE A 152 9.38 -9.71 12.65
C PHE A 152 8.14 -9.05 12.05
N LEU A 153 7.39 -9.74 11.18
CA LEU A 153 6.16 -9.20 10.57
C LEU A 153 4.98 -9.11 11.56
N GLU A 154 4.96 -9.91 12.62
CA GLU A 154 4.00 -9.74 13.72
C GLU A 154 4.40 -8.54 14.59
N GLU A 155 5.70 -8.33 14.81
CA GLU A 155 6.22 -7.19 15.56
C GLU A 155 5.92 -5.85 14.86
N THR A 156 5.96 -5.77 13.52
CA THR A 156 5.53 -4.56 12.80
C THR A 156 4.09 -4.17 13.10
N CYS A 157 3.21 -5.15 13.33
CA CYS A 157 1.81 -4.92 13.67
C CYS A 157 1.63 -4.39 15.11
N VAL A 158 2.61 -4.62 15.99
CA VAL A 158 2.63 -4.09 17.37
C VAL A 158 3.23 -2.70 17.42
N LEU A 159 4.27 -2.44 16.62
CA LEU A 159 4.96 -1.15 16.57
C LEU A 159 4.10 -0.04 15.95
N ARG A 160 3.19 -0.41 15.06
CA ARG A 160 2.29 0.52 14.38
C ARG A 160 1.00 0.67 15.21
N GLY A 161 0.50 1.91 15.34
CA GLY A 161 -0.80 2.18 15.97
C GLY A 161 -1.99 1.67 15.13
N SER A 162 -1.75 1.49 13.83
CA SER A 162 -2.64 0.94 12.81
C SER A 162 -2.14 -0.40 12.25
N VAL A 163 -3.05 -1.18 11.64
CA VAL A 163 -2.71 -2.49 11.05
C VAL A 163 -1.83 -2.31 9.81
N ASP A 164 -0.68 -2.98 9.75
CA ASP A 164 0.18 -2.98 8.57
C ASP A 164 -0.29 -3.99 7.51
N GLY A 165 -0.97 -3.50 6.48
CA GLY A 165 -1.53 -4.34 5.41
C GLY A 165 -0.52 -5.30 4.75
N PRO A 166 0.66 -4.83 4.30
CA PRO A 166 1.68 -5.70 3.71
C PRO A 166 2.19 -6.81 4.63
N SER A 167 2.46 -6.50 5.91
CA SER A 167 2.88 -7.53 6.88
C SER A 167 1.81 -8.61 7.04
N VAL A 168 0.55 -8.20 7.19
CA VAL A 168 -0.58 -9.12 7.33
C VAL A 168 -0.77 -9.98 6.07
N ALA A 169 -0.61 -9.40 4.88
CA ALA A 169 -0.71 -10.15 3.63
C ALA A 169 0.37 -11.24 3.57
N LEU A 170 1.63 -10.91 3.84
CA LEU A 170 2.72 -11.89 3.84
C LEU A 170 2.54 -12.97 4.92
N ILE A 171 2.10 -12.59 6.14
CA ILE A 171 1.81 -13.56 7.21
C ILE A 171 0.73 -14.54 6.77
N ARG A 172 -0.38 -14.07 6.19
CA ARG A 172 -1.47 -14.94 5.69
C ARG A 172 -1.01 -15.85 4.57
N PHE A 173 -0.17 -15.36 3.67
CA PHE A 173 0.42 -16.19 2.62
C PHE A 173 1.28 -17.30 3.24
N MET A 174 2.18 -16.97 4.17
CA MET A 174 3.02 -17.96 4.85
C MET A 174 2.19 -18.98 5.66
N GLU A 175 1.13 -18.52 6.33
CA GLU A 175 0.20 -19.35 7.09
C GLU A 175 -0.44 -20.44 6.23
N SER A 176 -0.74 -20.14 4.96
CA SER A 176 -1.33 -21.12 4.02
C SER A 176 -0.41 -22.32 3.72
N PHE A 177 0.89 -22.20 3.97
CA PHE A 177 1.87 -23.30 3.88
C PHE A 177 2.36 -23.75 5.26
N GLY A 178 1.69 -23.37 6.35
CA GLY A 178 2.09 -23.74 7.70
C GLY A 178 3.41 -23.10 8.15
N PHE A 179 3.74 -21.91 7.62
CA PHE A 179 4.98 -21.18 7.90
C PHE A 179 6.27 -21.92 7.50
N GLU A 180 6.17 -22.83 6.53
CA GLU A 180 7.31 -23.48 5.90
C GLU A 180 7.38 -23.11 4.42
N ALA A 181 8.51 -22.53 4.01
CA ALA A 181 8.71 -22.15 2.62
C ALA A 181 8.72 -23.39 1.70
N PRO A 182 8.04 -23.35 0.54
CA PRO A 182 8.02 -24.48 -0.37
C PRO A 182 9.42 -24.78 -0.94
N PRO A 183 9.69 -26.04 -1.35
CA PRO A 183 10.97 -26.41 -1.91
C PRO A 183 11.36 -25.55 -3.12
N GLY A 184 12.53 -24.92 -3.07
CA GLY A 184 13.03 -24.05 -4.14
C GLY A 184 12.45 -22.63 -4.13
N TRP A 185 11.93 -22.17 -2.99
CA TRP A 185 11.54 -20.79 -2.76
C TRP A 185 12.64 -19.80 -3.15
N ARG A 186 12.25 -18.71 -3.82
CA ARG A 186 13.16 -17.64 -4.28
C ARG A 186 12.64 -16.23 -3.95
N GLY A 187 11.77 -16.13 -2.95
CA GLY A 187 11.08 -14.88 -2.64
C GLY A 187 10.14 -14.43 -3.76
N VAL A 188 9.52 -15.38 -4.47
CA VAL A 188 8.59 -15.10 -5.58
C VAL A 188 7.46 -16.10 -5.54
N HIS A 189 6.24 -15.59 -5.62
CA HIS A 189 5.02 -16.38 -5.79
C HIS A 189 4.11 -15.74 -6.84
N ASP A 190 3.02 -16.41 -7.20
CA ASP A 190 2.02 -15.88 -8.12
C ASP A 190 1.06 -14.96 -7.35
N LEU A 191 0.69 -13.82 -7.93
CA LEU A 191 -0.28 -12.90 -7.30
C LEU A 191 -1.63 -13.58 -7.04
N SER A 192 -1.98 -14.58 -7.84
CA SER A 192 -3.19 -15.39 -7.68
C SER A 192 -3.19 -16.29 -6.45
N ASP A 193 -2.03 -16.56 -5.84
CA ASP A 193 -1.93 -17.48 -4.70
C ASP A 193 -2.71 -16.96 -3.47
N PHE A 194 -2.89 -15.64 -3.37
CA PHE A 194 -3.75 -15.02 -2.37
C PHE A 194 -5.23 -15.39 -2.52
N GLN A 195 -5.71 -15.58 -3.75
CA GLN A 195 -7.10 -16.01 -3.99
C GLN A 195 -7.31 -17.47 -3.56
N ALA A 196 -6.30 -18.32 -3.77
CA ALA A 196 -6.32 -19.72 -3.33
C ALA A 196 -6.26 -19.84 -1.80
N ALA A 197 -5.55 -18.92 -1.13
CA ALA A 197 -5.50 -18.83 0.33
C ALA A 197 -6.78 -18.25 0.99
N GLY A 198 -7.86 -18.03 0.23
CA GLY A 198 -9.13 -17.52 0.76
C GLY A 198 -9.13 -16.01 1.05
N VAL A 199 -8.13 -15.27 0.59
CA VAL A 199 -8.12 -13.80 0.63
C VAL A 199 -9.02 -13.30 -0.50
N GLY A 200 -10.31 -13.25 -0.23
CA GLY A 200 -11.29 -12.76 -1.18
C GLY A 200 -11.04 -11.29 -1.54
N LEU A 201 -11.02 -11.00 -2.83
CA LEU A 201 -11.38 -9.68 -3.35
C LEU A 201 -12.86 -9.45 -2.99
N SER A 202 -13.14 -8.98 -1.77
CA SER A 202 -14.50 -8.64 -1.40
C SER A 202 -14.91 -7.40 -2.19
N SER A 203 -15.78 -7.58 -3.18
CA SER A 203 -16.46 -6.46 -3.80
C SER A 203 -17.26 -5.70 -2.74
N ALA A 204 -16.84 -4.48 -2.45
CA ALA A 204 -17.64 -3.41 -1.84
C ALA A 204 -18.47 -3.77 -0.58
N ALA A 205 -17.91 -3.49 0.60
CA ALA A 205 -18.68 -2.96 1.72
C ALA A 205 -17.74 -2.24 2.71
N ARG A 206 -17.77 -0.90 2.70
CA ARG A 206 -17.40 -0.12 3.88
C ARG A 206 -18.44 -0.43 4.95
N GLY A 207 -18.04 -1.10 6.01
CA GLY A 207 -18.87 -1.41 7.17
C GLY A 207 -17.98 -1.71 8.35
N ASP A 208 -18.16 -0.94 9.42
CA ASP A 208 -17.39 -0.95 10.66
C ASP A 208 -17.16 -2.34 11.23
N GLY A 209 -15.96 -2.58 11.75
CA GLY A 209 -15.59 -3.83 12.41
C GLY A 209 -14.57 -3.60 13.53
N ALA A 210 -15.06 -3.39 14.74
CA ALA A 210 -14.28 -3.52 15.95
C ALA A 210 -13.85 -4.99 16.13
N CYS A 211 -12.54 -5.25 16.14
CA CYS A 211 -12.00 -6.56 16.50
C CYS A 211 -12.05 -6.76 18.02
N SER A 212 -13.04 -7.50 18.51
CA SER A 212 -12.99 -8.12 19.84
C SER A 212 -12.24 -9.45 19.76
N VAL A 213 -10.99 -9.47 20.20
CA VAL A 213 -10.26 -10.73 20.41
C VAL A 213 -10.73 -11.33 21.73
N GLY A 214 -11.55 -12.38 21.64
CA GLY A 214 -12.00 -13.16 22.79
C GLY A 214 -10.87 -14.03 23.31
N VAL A 215 -10.29 -13.65 24.45
CA VAL A 215 -9.38 -14.51 25.21
C VAL A 215 -10.23 -15.52 25.99
N GLY A 216 -10.34 -16.74 25.46
CA GLY A 216 -10.88 -17.89 26.16
C GLY A 216 -9.87 -18.40 27.19
N LEU A 217 -10.01 -18.00 28.46
CA LEU A 217 -9.30 -18.60 29.58
C LEU A 217 -10.14 -19.74 30.17
N SER A 218 -9.77 -20.95 29.78
CA SER A 218 -10.09 -22.19 30.50
C SER A 218 -9.30 -22.21 31.81
N SER A 219 -9.98 -22.23 32.96
CA SER A 219 -9.36 -22.64 34.22
C SER A 219 -10.06 -23.88 34.75
N ALA A 220 -9.34 -25.00 34.66
CA ALA A 220 -9.71 -26.29 35.21
C ALA A 220 -9.69 -26.27 36.76
N ALA A 221 -10.49 -27.18 37.30
CA ALA A 221 -10.71 -27.47 38.70
C ALA A 221 -9.43 -27.72 39.53
N ARG A 222 -9.50 -27.35 40.82
CA ARG A 222 -8.88 -28.08 41.93
C ARG A 222 -9.84 -28.09 43.12
N GLY A 223 -10.17 -29.31 43.60
CA GLY A 223 -10.56 -29.55 45.00
C GLY A 223 -9.36 -29.25 45.92
N ASP A 224 -9.51 -29.11 47.23
CA ASP A 224 -10.51 -29.62 48.17
C ASP A 224 -11.10 -28.50 49.05
#